data_AF-A0A011UHQ4-F1
#
_entry.id   AF-A0A011UHQ4-F1
#
_cell.length_a   1.000
_cell.length_b   1.000
_cell.length_c   1.000
_cell.angle_alpha   90.00
_cell.angle_beta   90.00
_cell.angle_gamma   90.00
#
_symmetry.space_group_name_H-M   'P 1'
#
loop_
_entity.id
_entity.type
_entity.pdbx_description
1 polymer ?
#
loop_
_entity_poly.entity_id
_entity_poly.type
_entity_poly.pdbx_seq_one_letter_code
_entity_poly.pdbx_strand_id
1 'polypeptide(L)'
;MLRFIKEHIIKIIFLAIVLYFLGSIVYSCHNYFSLHKKTEFTAQEKKFLWSRLGMDYVDLDISEAYFNSQLFVISEGFDSFDAEIEYLKQFEGNENVHMSDTFNINTATGHNDKTVYEIFDIECTDKGYFTNCYTYAENGKCYLEFYVQKAGGGLYEMFGFNDE
;
A
#
# COMPACT_ATOMS: atom_id res chain seq x y z
N MET A 1 7.12 38.90 45.46
CA MET A 1 7.80 38.95 44.15
C MET A 1 8.39 37.59 43.73
N LEU A 2 9.29 36.99 44.52
CA LEU A 2 9.91 35.68 44.22
C LEU A 2 8.91 34.51 44.04
N ARG A 3 7.84 34.49 44.84
CA ARG A 3 6.81 33.44 44.81
C ARG A 3 5.97 33.46 43.51
N PHE A 4 5.69 34.66 43.00
CA PHE A 4 4.98 34.86 41.73
C PHE A 4 5.83 34.41 40.53
N ILE A 5 7.13 34.71 40.56
CA ILE A 5 8.08 34.30 39.51
C ILE A 5 8.19 32.77 39.45
N LYS A 6 8.27 32.09 40.60
CA LYS A 6 8.30 30.61 40.66
C LYS A 6 7.04 29.96 40.09
N GLU A 7 5.85 30.48 40.40
CA GLU A 7 4.59 29.95 39.84
C GLU A 7 4.52 30.11 38.32
N HIS A 8 4.96 31.25 37.78
CA HIS A 8 4.99 31.45 36.33
C HIS A 8 6.00 30.53 35.62
N ILE A 9 7.19 30.33 36.20
CA ILE A 9 8.18 29.40 35.64
C ILE A 9 7.64 27.97 35.62
N ILE A 10 6.99 27.52 36.69
CA ILE A 10 6.38 26.18 36.76
C ILE A 10 5.30 26.01 35.67
N LYS A 11 4.45 27.02 35.46
CA LYS A 11 3.43 26.99 34.40
C LYS A 11 4.04 26.92 33.00
N ILE A 12 5.13 27.63 32.75
CA ILE A 12 5.83 27.60 31.44
C ILE A 12 6.46 26.22 31.20
N ILE A 13 7.11 25.63 32.21
CA ILE A 13 7.69 24.28 32.11
C ILE A 13 6.59 23.24 31.85
N PHE A 14 5.48 23.32 32.58
CA PHE A 14 4.34 22.42 32.37
C PHE A 14 3.76 22.55 30.96
N LEU A 15 3.59 23.78 30.47
CA LEU A 15 3.11 24.03 29.11
C LEU A 15 4.06 23.46 28.05
N ALA A 16 5.38 23.62 28.23
CA ALA A 16 6.38 23.09 27.32
C ALA A 16 6.35 21.55 27.26
N ILE A 17 6.20 20.88 28.41
CA ILE A 17 6.07 19.42 28.48
C ILE A 17 4.80 18.96 27.76
N VAL A 18 3.65 19.62 28.02
CA VAL A 18 2.38 19.27 27.37
C VAL A 18 2.46 19.44 25.85
N LEU A 19 3.05 20.55 25.37
CA LEU A 19 3.22 20.80 23.94
C LEU A 19 4.16 19.79 23.29
N TYR A 20 5.25 19.39 23.97
CA TYR A 20 6.14 18.35 23.50
C TYR A 20 5.41 17.01 23.32
N PHE A 21 4.68 16.54 24.35
CA PHE A 21 3.93 15.29 24.26
C PHE A 21 2.83 15.32 23.20
N LEU A 22 2.10 16.43 23.06
CA LEU A 22 1.11 16.61 21.98
C LEU A 22 1.78 16.56 20.61
N GLY A 23 2.92 17.21 20.45
CA GLY A 23 3.71 17.17 19.21
C GLY A 23 4.14 15.76 18.84
N SER A 24 4.65 14.99 19.81
CA SER A 24 5.03 13.59 19.61
C SER A 24 3.84 12.69 19.25
N ILE A 25 2.68 12.88 19.90
CA ILE A 25 1.46 12.11 19.57
C ILE A 25 0.99 12.44 18.15
N VAL A 26 0.94 13.72 17.78
CA VAL A 26 0.54 14.14 16.43
C VAL A 26 1.51 13.61 15.38
N TYR A 27 2.82 13.65 15.64
CA TYR A 27 3.85 13.11 14.76
C TYR A 27 3.73 11.59 14.59
N SER A 28 3.59 10.84 15.69
CA SER A 28 3.34 9.39 15.65
C SER A 28 2.07 9.05 14.89
N CYS A 29 0.96 9.75 15.14
CA CYS A 29 -0.27 9.54 14.40
C CYS A 29 -0.07 9.85 12.91
N HIS A 30 0.60 10.95 12.58
CA HIS A 30 0.86 11.31 11.18
C HIS A 30 1.68 10.22 10.46
N ASN A 31 2.78 9.76 11.04
CA ASN A 31 3.58 8.69 10.44
C ASN A 31 2.84 7.35 10.38
N TYR A 32 1.98 7.05 11.36
CA TYR A 32 1.19 5.82 11.36
C TYR A 32 0.10 5.82 10.27
N PHE A 33 -0.51 6.97 9.97
CA PHE A 33 -1.57 7.07 8.97
C PHE A 33 -1.05 7.44 7.57
N SER A 34 0.14 8.01 7.45
CA SER A 34 0.73 8.41 6.17
C SER A 34 0.99 7.20 5.28
N LEU A 35 0.61 7.31 4.01
CA LEU A 35 0.85 6.30 2.99
C LEU A 35 2.23 6.51 2.36
N HIS A 36 3.16 5.59 2.58
CA HIS A 36 4.53 5.71 2.08
C HIS A 36 4.67 5.10 0.71
N LYS A 37 5.05 5.91 -0.27
CA LYS A 37 5.26 5.51 -1.66
C LYS A 37 6.71 5.07 -1.90
N LYS A 38 6.88 4.00 -2.66
CA LYS A 38 8.17 3.57 -3.22
C LYS A 38 8.01 3.25 -4.70
N THR A 39 8.98 3.65 -5.53
CA THR A 39 8.96 3.48 -7.00
C THR A 39 10.22 2.80 -7.54
N GLU A 40 11.20 2.53 -6.68
CA GLU A 40 12.45 1.87 -7.07
C GLU A 40 12.64 0.65 -6.18
N PHE A 41 12.85 -0.51 -6.79
CA PHE A 41 12.92 -1.80 -6.09
C PHE A 41 14.10 -2.62 -6.60
N THR A 42 14.83 -3.21 -5.66
CA THR A 42 15.80 -4.28 -5.95
C THR A 42 15.06 -5.57 -6.35
N ALA A 43 15.76 -6.48 -7.03
CA ALA A 43 15.18 -7.79 -7.39
C ALA A 43 14.71 -8.59 -6.17
N GLN A 44 15.39 -8.45 -5.02
CA GLN A 44 15.00 -9.10 -3.78
C GLN A 44 13.71 -8.52 -3.21
N GLU A 45 13.54 -7.19 -3.25
CA GLU A 45 12.32 -6.54 -2.77
C GLU A 45 11.11 -6.89 -3.65
N LYS A 46 11.28 -6.95 -4.98
CA LYS A 46 10.23 -7.38 -5.90
C LYS A 46 9.75 -8.79 -5.57
N LYS A 47 10.69 -9.73 -5.41
CA LYS A 47 10.38 -11.11 -5.02
C LYS A 47 9.67 -11.16 -3.66
N PHE A 48 10.13 -10.38 -2.69
CA PHE A 48 9.51 -10.32 -1.37
C PHE A 48 8.06 -9.81 -1.43
N LEU A 49 7.80 -8.76 -2.23
CA LEU A 49 6.45 -8.20 -2.43
C LEU A 49 5.51 -9.22 -3.07
N TRP A 50 5.90 -9.88 -4.16
CA TRP A 50 5.09 -10.92 -4.80
C TRP A 50 4.82 -12.11 -3.88
N SER A 51 5.82 -12.54 -3.12
CA SER A 51 5.67 -13.58 -2.09
C SER A 51 4.68 -13.18 -1.01
N ARG A 52 4.68 -11.91 -0.59
CA ARG A 52 3.73 -11.41 0.39
C ARG A 52 2.28 -11.53 -0.10
N LEU A 53 2.07 -11.31 -1.39
CA LEU A 53 0.78 -11.46 -2.06
C LEU A 53 0.38 -12.93 -2.28
N GLY A 54 1.28 -13.89 -2.09
CA GLY A 54 1.04 -15.30 -2.45
C GLY A 54 1.10 -15.54 -3.97
N MET A 55 1.80 -14.66 -4.68
CA MET A 55 1.92 -14.60 -6.15
C MET A 55 3.36 -14.89 -6.58
N ASP A 56 4.04 -15.84 -5.92
CA ASP A 56 5.46 -16.16 -6.15
C ASP A 56 5.79 -16.58 -7.59
N TYR A 57 4.78 -16.99 -8.34
CA TYR A 57 4.87 -17.45 -9.72
C TYR A 57 4.84 -16.30 -10.75
N VAL A 58 4.45 -15.09 -10.34
CA VAL A 58 4.33 -13.93 -11.23
C VAL A 58 5.71 -13.37 -11.54
N ASP A 59 5.97 -13.16 -12.83
CA ASP A 59 7.16 -12.47 -13.34
C ASP A 59 6.73 -11.13 -13.97
N LEU A 60 6.30 -10.22 -13.10
CA LEU A 60 5.79 -8.91 -13.48
C LEU A 60 6.60 -7.85 -12.74
N ASP A 61 7.01 -6.80 -13.45
CA ASP A 61 7.69 -5.70 -12.76
C ASP A 61 6.70 -4.86 -11.92
N ILE A 62 7.22 -4.17 -10.92
CA ILE A 62 6.47 -3.32 -9.99
C ILE A 62 6.81 -1.87 -10.32
N SER A 63 5.82 -1.09 -10.75
CA SER A 63 6.01 0.34 -11.02
C SER A 63 6.05 1.15 -9.72
N GLU A 64 5.15 0.84 -8.79
CA GLU A 64 5.09 1.50 -7.50
C GLU A 64 4.41 0.63 -6.44
N ALA A 65 4.71 0.92 -5.18
CA ALA A 65 4.04 0.30 -4.05
C ALA A 65 3.80 1.35 -2.96
N TYR A 66 2.76 1.11 -2.16
CA TYR A 66 2.37 1.96 -1.05
C TYR A 66 2.23 1.16 0.24
N PHE A 67 2.66 1.73 1.37
CA PHE A 67 2.57 1.05 2.66
C PHE A 67 2.28 1.99 3.84
N ASN A 68 1.34 1.60 4.70
CA ASN A 68 1.03 2.26 6.00
C ASN A 68 0.39 1.31 7.04
N SER A 69 0.67 0.01 6.96
CA SER A 69 -0.03 -1.16 7.56
C SER A 69 -0.85 -1.97 6.55
N GLN A 70 -1.40 -1.28 5.56
CA GLN A 70 -1.90 -1.87 4.32
C GLN A 70 -0.78 -1.86 3.28
N LEU A 71 -0.79 -2.81 2.36
CA LEU A 71 0.14 -2.86 1.23
C LEU A 71 -0.64 -2.78 -0.07
N PHE A 72 -0.15 -1.94 -0.97
CA PHE A 72 -0.60 -1.83 -2.35
C PHE A 72 0.62 -2.06 -3.24
N VAL A 73 0.52 -2.97 -4.20
CA VAL A 73 1.58 -3.24 -5.17
C VAL A 73 1.00 -3.04 -6.56
N ILE A 74 1.57 -2.11 -7.32
CA ILE A 74 1.10 -1.76 -8.66
C ILE A 74 2.11 -2.28 -9.67
N SER A 75 1.60 -3.05 -10.63
CA SER A 75 2.43 -3.61 -11.70
C SER A 75 3.00 -2.54 -12.63
N GLU A 76 3.89 -2.95 -13.52
CA GLU A 76 4.12 -2.22 -14.76
C GLU A 76 2.87 -2.16 -15.64
N GLY A 77 2.89 -1.25 -16.61
CA GLY A 77 1.73 -0.93 -17.44
C GLY A 77 1.59 -1.86 -18.65
N PHE A 78 0.42 -2.48 -18.79
CA PHE A 78 0.00 -3.29 -19.92
C PHE A 78 -0.62 -2.44 -21.04
N ASP A 79 -0.66 -3.00 -22.25
CA ASP A 79 -1.24 -2.33 -23.41
C ASP A 79 -2.78 -2.28 -23.38
N SER A 80 -3.44 -3.21 -22.67
CA SER A 80 -4.90 -3.28 -22.53
C SER A 80 -5.32 -4.14 -21.34
N PHE A 81 -6.58 -4.00 -20.90
CA PHE A 81 -7.19 -4.89 -19.91
C PHE A 81 -7.19 -6.35 -20.35
N ASP A 82 -7.43 -6.62 -21.64
CA ASP A 82 -7.37 -7.99 -22.17
C ASP A 82 -5.96 -8.59 -22.00
N ALA A 83 -4.91 -7.80 -22.22
CA ALA A 83 -3.53 -8.25 -22.04
C ALA A 83 -3.22 -8.60 -20.57
N GLU A 84 -3.78 -7.85 -19.61
CA GLU A 84 -3.66 -8.17 -18.18
C GLU A 84 -4.33 -9.50 -17.84
N ILE A 85 -5.57 -9.69 -18.31
CA ILE A 85 -6.32 -10.91 -18.04
C ILE A 85 -5.65 -12.13 -18.68
N GLU A 86 -5.20 -12.02 -19.94
CA GLU A 86 -4.46 -13.11 -20.59
C GLU A 86 -3.13 -13.39 -19.91
N TYR A 87 -2.43 -12.37 -19.40
CA TYR A 87 -1.23 -12.55 -18.58
C TYR A 87 -1.51 -13.27 -17.25
N LEU A 88 -2.66 -13.05 -16.61
CA LEU A 88 -2.99 -13.76 -15.38
C LEU A 88 -3.41 -15.21 -15.64
N LYS A 89 -4.08 -15.49 -16.77
CA LYS A 89 -4.56 -16.83 -17.16
C LYS A 89 -3.48 -17.82 -17.58
N GLN A 90 -2.26 -17.38 -17.89
CA GLN A 90 -1.15 -18.30 -18.22
C GLN A 90 -0.66 -19.12 -17.01
N PHE A 91 -1.01 -18.73 -15.79
CA PHE A 91 -0.61 -19.43 -14.59
C PHE A 91 -1.63 -20.52 -14.22
N GLU A 92 -1.11 -21.66 -13.73
CA GLU A 92 -1.95 -22.79 -13.29
C GLU A 92 -2.97 -22.31 -12.25
N GLY A 93 -4.24 -22.72 -12.41
CA GLY A 93 -5.35 -22.38 -11.53
C GLY A 93 -6.05 -21.05 -11.78
N ASN A 94 -5.51 -20.23 -12.71
CA ASN A 94 -6.07 -18.93 -13.10
C ASN A 94 -6.92 -18.97 -14.38
N GLU A 95 -7.34 -20.14 -14.85
CA GLU A 95 -8.00 -20.27 -16.17
C GLU A 95 -9.32 -19.47 -16.27
N ASN A 96 -9.95 -19.22 -15.12
CA ASN A 96 -11.23 -18.50 -15.01
C ASN A 96 -11.08 -17.03 -14.58
N VAL A 97 -9.86 -16.50 -14.52
CA VAL A 97 -9.65 -15.07 -14.18
C VAL A 97 -10.47 -14.19 -15.11
N HIS A 98 -11.22 -13.27 -14.50
CA HIS A 98 -12.08 -12.36 -15.21
C HIS A 98 -12.22 -11.02 -14.48
N MET A 99 -12.55 -10.00 -15.25
CA MET A 99 -12.80 -8.65 -14.77
C MET A 99 -14.27 -8.49 -14.41
N SER A 100 -14.58 -7.72 -13.36
CA SER A 100 -15.96 -7.37 -13.03
C SER A 100 -16.60 -6.52 -14.12
N ASP A 101 -17.87 -6.78 -14.42
CA ASP A 101 -18.68 -5.96 -15.32
C ASP A 101 -19.05 -4.58 -14.74
N THR A 102 -18.98 -4.39 -13.42
CA THR A 102 -19.32 -3.12 -12.76
C THR A 102 -18.80 -3.07 -11.33
N PHE A 103 -17.88 -2.14 -11.05
CA PHE A 103 -17.55 -1.77 -9.67
C PHE A 103 -17.00 -0.35 -9.57
N ASN A 104 -17.18 0.28 -8.41
CA ASN A 104 -16.82 1.67 -8.14
C ASN A 104 -16.24 1.74 -6.72
N ILE A 105 -14.91 1.54 -6.60
CA ILE A 105 -14.20 1.59 -5.31
C ILE A 105 -13.48 2.93 -5.16
N ASN A 106 -13.58 3.53 -3.96
CA ASN A 106 -12.57 4.45 -3.46
C ASN A 106 -11.36 3.62 -3.00
N THR A 107 -10.35 3.47 -3.85
CA THR A 107 -9.10 2.81 -3.42
C THR A 107 -8.34 3.78 -2.51
N ALA A 108 -7.63 3.26 -1.50
CA ALA A 108 -6.82 4.13 -0.65
C ALA A 108 -5.65 4.79 -1.41
N THR A 109 -5.30 4.28 -2.59
CA THR A 109 -4.35 4.85 -3.56
C THR A 109 -4.92 6.06 -4.32
N GLY A 110 -6.20 6.40 -4.12
CA GLY A 110 -6.76 7.67 -4.57
C GLY A 110 -7.23 7.68 -6.03
N HIS A 111 -7.61 6.54 -6.59
CA HIS A 111 -8.16 6.43 -7.96
C HIS A 111 -9.62 6.94 -8.09
N ASN A 112 -9.99 7.94 -7.29
CA ASN A 112 -11.37 8.43 -7.19
C ASN A 112 -11.85 9.13 -8.48
N ASP A 113 -10.95 9.46 -9.39
CA ASP A 113 -11.19 10.05 -10.70
C ASP A 113 -11.16 9.03 -11.85
N LYS A 114 -10.89 7.75 -11.56
CA LYS A 114 -10.70 6.69 -12.56
C LYS A 114 -11.80 5.66 -12.48
N THR A 115 -12.04 4.99 -13.61
CA THR A 115 -12.83 3.75 -13.62
C THR A 115 -11.90 2.61 -13.23
N VAL A 116 -12.23 1.94 -12.13
CA VAL A 116 -11.47 0.83 -11.55
C VAL A 116 -12.34 -0.42 -11.62
N TYR A 117 -11.78 -1.53 -12.09
CA TYR A 117 -12.45 -2.82 -12.14
C TYR A 117 -11.78 -3.80 -11.20
N GLU A 118 -12.55 -4.66 -10.55
CA GLU A 118 -11.98 -5.76 -9.76
C GLU A 118 -11.70 -6.97 -10.65
N ILE A 119 -10.60 -7.67 -10.38
CA ILE A 119 -10.21 -8.93 -11.02
C ILE A 119 -10.43 -10.07 -10.03
N PHE A 120 -11.14 -11.10 -10.47
CA PHE A 120 -11.51 -12.26 -9.67
C PHE A 120 -10.78 -13.53 -10.08
N ASP A 121 -10.91 -14.55 -9.24
CA ASP A 121 -10.44 -15.93 -9.47
C ASP A 121 -8.93 -16.07 -9.75
N ILE A 122 -8.13 -15.20 -9.13
CA ILE A 122 -6.67 -15.30 -9.14
C ILE A 122 -6.25 -16.24 -8.00
N GLU A 123 -5.61 -17.36 -8.30
CA GLU A 123 -5.10 -18.30 -7.31
C GLU A 123 -3.87 -17.74 -6.57
N CYS A 124 -3.85 -17.93 -5.26
CA CYS A 124 -2.68 -17.72 -4.42
C CYS A 124 -2.05 -19.05 -4.06
N THR A 125 -0.72 -19.12 -4.16
CA THR A 125 0.05 -20.35 -3.88
C THR A 125 -0.22 -20.96 -2.50
N ASP A 126 -0.61 -20.16 -1.49
CA ASP A 126 -0.78 -20.61 -0.11
C ASP A 126 -2.10 -20.18 0.56
N LYS A 127 -2.96 -19.41 -0.13
CA LYS A 127 -4.11 -18.71 0.49
C LYS A 127 -5.46 -18.96 -0.19
N GLY A 128 -5.53 -19.87 -1.17
CA GLY A 128 -6.74 -20.10 -1.96
C GLY A 128 -6.80 -19.10 -3.10
N TYR A 129 -7.76 -18.18 -3.10
CA TYR A 129 -7.87 -17.13 -4.12
C TYR A 129 -7.49 -15.77 -3.56
N PHE A 130 -6.69 -15.01 -4.31
CA PHE A 130 -6.43 -13.60 -4.03
C PHE A 130 -7.72 -12.83 -4.19
N THR A 131 -8.15 -12.23 -3.09
CA THR A 131 -9.24 -11.25 -3.08
C THR A 131 -8.60 -9.87 -3.10
N ASN A 132 -9.17 -8.92 -3.86
CA ASN A 132 -8.73 -7.52 -3.98
C ASN A 132 -7.58 -7.24 -4.98
N CYS A 133 -7.66 -7.79 -6.19
CA CYS A 133 -6.87 -7.29 -7.32
C CYS A 133 -7.74 -6.34 -8.14
N TYR A 134 -7.19 -5.21 -8.58
CA TYR A 134 -7.90 -4.21 -9.34
C TYR A 134 -7.14 -3.85 -10.61
N THR A 135 -7.86 -3.41 -11.63
CA THR A 135 -7.28 -2.82 -12.84
C THR A 135 -7.88 -1.45 -13.14
N TYR A 136 -7.04 -0.56 -13.68
CA TYR A 136 -7.45 0.76 -14.15
C TYR A 136 -6.56 1.24 -15.30
N ALA A 137 -7.10 2.14 -16.12
CA ALA A 137 -6.36 2.77 -17.20
C ALA A 137 -5.79 4.13 -16.78
N GLU A 138 -4.53 4.38 -17.12
CA GLU A 138 -3.86 5.65 -16.90
C GLU A 138 -2.80 5.89 -17.99
N ASN A 139 -2.76 7.09 -18.55
CA ASN A 139 -1.77 7.49 -19.56
C ASN A 139 -1.63 6.53 -20.76
N GLY A 140 -2.73 5.87 -21.15
CA GLY A 140 -2.76 4.92 -22.27
C GLY A 140 -2.22 3.53 -21.95
N LYS A 141 -2.03 3.21 -20.67
CA LYS A 141 -1.65 1.90 -20.15
C LYS A 141 -2.67 1.41 -19.12
N CYS A 142 -2.73 0.10 -18.91
CA CYS A 142 -3.53 -0.53 -17.85
C CYS A 142 -2.60 -1.04 -16.75
N TYR A 143 -3.02 -0.93 -15.50
CA TYR A 143 -2.20 -1.32 -14.34
C TYR A 143 -2.98 -2.24 -13.42
N LEU A 144 -2.31 -3.30 -12.94
CA LEU A 144 -2.83 -4.17 -11.89
C LEU A 144 -2.39 -3.64 -10.52
N GLU A 145 -3.35 -3.37 -9.65
CA GLU A 145 -3.14 -3.04 -8.25
C GLU A 145 -3.54 -4.22 -7.36
N PHE A 146 -2.58 -4.75 -6.60
CA PHE A 146 -2.80 -5.80 -5.62
C PHE A 146 -2.86 -5.19 -4.22
N TYR A 147 -3.95 -5.45 -3.50
CA TYR A 147 -4.17 -4.90 -2.16
C TYR A 147 -4.17 -5.96 -1.07
N VAL A 148 -3.42 -5.69 0.01
CA VAL A 148 -3.44 -6.48 1.25
C VAL A 148 -3.75 -5.58 2.43
N GLN A 149 -4.91 -5.83 3.08
CA GLN A 149 -5.38 -5.04 4.21
C GLN A 149 -4.48 -5.12 5.45
N LYS A 150 -3.80 -6.25 5.67
CA LYS A 150 -2.95 -6.47 6.85
C LYS A 150 -1.61 -7.04 6.43
N ALA A 151 -0.72 -6.18 5.97
CA ALA A 151 0.54 -6.59 5.38
C ALA A 151 1.62 -6.97 6.41
N GLY A 152 1.39 -6.77 7.71
CA GLY A 152 2.27 -7.26 8.79
C GLY A 152 3.65 -6.57 8.86
N GLY A 153 4.56 -7.14 9.65
CA GLY A 153 5.93 -6.63 9.82
C GLY A 153 6.88 -7.00 8.67
N GLY A 154 8.04 -6.34 8.60
CA GLY A 154 9.08 -6.57 7.58
C GLY A 154 9.04 -5.64 6.37
N LEU A 155 7.98 -4.84 6.21
CA LEU A 155 7.87 -3.82 5.16
C LEU A 155 8.38 -2.44 5.63
N TYR A 156 8.39 -2.19 6.94
CA TYR A 156 8.83 -0.91 7.53
C TYR A 156 10.23 -0.50 7.04
N GLU A 157 11.25 -1.35 7.22
CA GLU A 157 12.61 -1.06 6.75
C GLU A 157 12.66 -0.85 5.22
N MET A 158 11.95 -1.68 4.46
CA MET A 158 11.90 -1.60 3.00
C MET A 158 11.32 -0.27 2.50
N PHE A 159 10.34 0.27 3.20
CA PHE A 159 9.71 1.58 2.92
C PHE A 159 10.40 2.75 3.66
N GLY A 160 11.55 2.50 4.31
CA GLY A 160 12.36 3.54 4.93
C GLY A 160 11.83 4.05 6.27
N PHE A 161 10.98 3.29 6.96
CA PHE A 161 10.66 3.56 8.35
C PHE A 161 11.86 3.13 9.20
N ASN A 162 12.58 4.12 9.74
CA ASN A 162 13.52 3.87 10.83
C ASN A 162 12.70 3.67 12.11
N ASP A 163 12.84 2.51 12.73
CA ASP A 163 12.48 2.32 14.14
C ASP A 163 13.48 3.16 14.99
N GLU A 164 13.25 4.47 15.10
CA GLU A 164 13.90 5.34 16.10
C GLU A 164 12.94 5.67 17.25
#